data_AF-A0A1Z9M4S5-F1
#
_entry.id   AF-A0A1Z9M4S5-F1
#
_cell.length_a   1.000
_cell.length_b   1.000
_cell.length_c   1.000
_cell.angle_alpha   90.00
_cell.angle_beta   90.00
_cell.angle_gamma   90.00
#
_symmetry.space_group_name_H-M   'P 1'
#
loop_
_entity.id
_entity.type
_entity.pdbx_description
1 polymer ?
#
loop_
_entity_poly.entity_id
_entity_poly.type
_entity_poly.pdbx_seq_one_letter_code
_entity_poly.pdbx_strand_id
1 'polypeptide(L)'
;MLDKNLSIIQCHILFDDERGRKRLEHQKSNKGIPSFGKVFKDCHFYVNYKTKAFLDEITETYDKYIKNIHLYNNLEGPDFNWTAIKLLLVRESTTPYVMFSTEDRMFHKTNTEEFERVMQDIIDNDVHYMPIGKLDHLTVGSRYGTVEELMAPMPVHGKTCKKKYTDSGKELFLFKAKDAPVKMTSFSADAIYKRELILDLLEEMVDVYGLKPVSPNARLGQNTSKYFEDYYTDQYGKGIRQQGDMLCAVPKREIVISDETPGEELGTLEETPKEVLEYDVRKN
;
A
#
# COMPACT_ATOMS: atom_id res chain seq x y z
N MET A 1 10.91 -7.31 -14.70
CA MET A 1 11.73 -7.42 -13.46
C MET A 1 10.81 -7.44 -12.25
N LEU A 2 9.84 -6.53 -12.18
CA LEU A 2 8.83 -6.48 -11.13
C LEU A 2 8.04 -7.79 -10.99
N ASP A 3 7.61 -8.38 -12.10
CA ASP A 3 6.81 -9.60 -12.19
C ASP A 3 7.37 -10.80 -11.39
N LYS A 4 8.70 -10.93 -11.33
CA LYS A 4 9.37 -12.01 -10.59
C LYS A 4 9.59 -11.70 -9.12
N ASN A 5 9.53 -10.42 -8.76
CA ASN A 5 9.94 -9.94 -7.44
C ASN A 5 8.79 -9.39 -6.59
N LEU A 6 7.68 -9.00 -7.21
CA LEU A 6 6.60 -8.27 -6.58
C LEU A 6 5.22 -8.77 -7.02
N SER A 7 4.35 -9.04 -6.06
CA SER A 7 2.90 -9.17 -6.27
C SER A 7 2.14 -8.02 -5.61
N ILE A 8 1.02 -7.63 -6.21
CA ILE A 8 0.16 -6.57 -5.70
C ILE A 8 -1.03 -7.20 -4.98
N ILE A 9 -1.25 -6.82 -3.72
CA ILE A 9 -2.33 -7.39 -2.90
C ILE A 9 -3.27 -6.26 -2.47
N GLN A 10 -4.54 -6.35 -2.86
CA GLN A 10 -5.56 -5.34 -2.56
C GLN A 10 -6.77 -5.95 -1.87
N CYS A 11 -7.29 -5.23 -0.88
CA CYS A 11 -8.60 -5.54 -0.26
C CYS A 11 -9.45 -4.28 -0.42
N HIS A 12 -10.26 -4.25 -1.46
CA HIS A 12 -11.00 -3.05 -1.89
C HIS A 12 -12.42 -3.04 -1.35
N ILE A 13 -12.92 -1.86 -1.00
CA ILE A 13 -14.30 -1.65 -0.62
C ILE A 13 -14.81 -0.35 -1.21
N LEU A 14 -15.93 -0.39 -1.91
CA LEU A 14 -16.69 0.80 -2.27
C LEU A 14 -18.04 0.77 -1.53
N PHE A 15 -18.45 1.93 -1.02
CA PHE A 15 -19.74 2.07 -0.35
C PHE A 15 -20.87 2.18 -1.38
N ASP A 16 -22.06 1.67 -1.07
CA ASP A 16 -23.23 1.83 -1.93
C ASP A 16 -23.88 3.22 -1.71
N ASP A 17 -23.09 4.26 -1.93
CA ASP A 17 -23.48 5.66 -1.81
C ASP A 17 -22.72 6.54 -2.80
N GLU A 18 -22.94 7.85 -2.73
CA GLU A 18 -22.29 8.81 -3.63
C GLU A 18 -20.76 8.82 -3.50
N ARG A 19 -20.22 8.53 -2.30
CA ARG A 19 -18.77 8.43 -2.10
C ARG A 19 -18.23 7.23 -2.86
N GLY A 20 -18.93 6.10 -2.83
CA GLY A 20 -18.56 4.93 -3.61
C GLY A 20 -18.65 5.16 -5.11
N ARG A 21 -19.64 5.92 -5.60
CA ARG A 21 -19.71 6.30 -7.02
C ARG A 21 -18.51 7.14 -7.46
N LYS A 22 -18.12 8.14 -6.66
CA LYS A 22 -16.90 8.95 -6.93
C LYS A 22 -15.64 8.09 -6.92
N ARG A 23 -15.53 7.15 -5.98
CA ARG A 23 -14.40 6.21 -5.92
C ARG A 23 -14.40 5.23 -7.10
N LEU A 24 -15.56 4.77 -7.57
CA LEU A 24 -15.68 3.96 -8.79
C LEU A 24 -15.19 4.74 -10.02
N GLU A 25 -15.62 5.99 -10.15
CA GLU A 25 -15.16 6.87 -11.22
C GLU A 25 -13.64 7.02 -11.19
N HIS A 26 -13.09 7.28 -9.99
CA HIS A 26 -11.65 7.32 -9.78
C HIS A 26 -10.96 6.02 -10.19
N GLN A 27 -11.47 4.85 -9.79
CA GLN A 27 -10.88 3.55 -10.18
C GLN A 27 -10.79 3.40 -11.70
N LYS A 28 -11.74 3.97 -12.46
CA LYS A 28 -11.77 3.93 -13.92
C LYS A 28 -10.92 5.02 -14.60
N SER A 29 -10.52 6.06 -13.86
CA SER A 29 -9.72 7.17 -14.37
C SER A 29 -8.25 6.81 -14.62
N ASN A 30 -7.51 7.65 -15.36
CA ASN A 30 -6.05 7.51 -15.51
C ASN A 30 -5.26 7.54 -14.19
N LYS A 31 -5.86 7.99 -13.09
CA LYS A 31 -5.26 7.99 -11.75
C LYS A 31 -5.54 6.72 -10.93
N GLY A 32 -6.55 5.94 -11.29
CA GLY A 32 -6.96 4.72 -10.59
C GLY A 32 -6.27 3.46 -11.11
N ILE A 33 -7.04 2.38 -11.32
CA ILE A 33 -6.57 1.07 -11.81
C ILE A 33 -5.73 1.17 -13.10
N PRO A 34 -6.07 2.01 -14.09
CA PRO A 34 -5.20 2.23 -15.25
C PRO A 34 -3.75 2.62 -14.90
N SER A 35 -3.56 3.43 -13.85
CA SER A 35 -2.20 3.80 -13.40
C SER A 35 -1.43 2.61 -12.84
N PHE A 36 -2.10 1.70 -12.14
CA PHE A 36 -1.52 0.43 -11.71
C PHE A 36 -1.14 -0.45 -12.90
N GLY A 37 -2.05 -0.61 -13.87
CA GLY A 37 -1.80 -1.41 -15.07
C GLY A 37 -0.64 -0.90 -15.91
N LYS A 38 -0.43 0.43 -15.94
CA LYS A 38 0.72 1.06 -16.56
C LYS A 38 2.04 0.69 -15.86
N VAL A 39 2.11 0.84 -14.54
CA VAL A 39 3.37 0.64 -13.77
C VAL A 39 3.68 -0.85 -13.58
N PHE A 40 2.67 -1.67 -13.31
CA PHE A 40 2.79 -3.06 -12.87
C PHE A 40 2.32 -4.07 -13.92
N LYS A 41 2.56 -3.77 -15.20
CA LYS A 41 1.98 -4.45 -16.37
C LYS A 41 1.96 -5.98 -16.31
N ASP A 42 3.04 -6.60 -15.84
CA ASP A 42 3.19 -8.06 -15.80
C ASP A 42 3.17 -8.63 -14.36
N CYS A 43 2.97 -7.80 -13.34
CA CYS A 43 2.84 -8.28 -11.96
C CYS A 43 1.51 -9.01 -11.76
N HIS A 44 1.52 -10.02 -10.88
CA HIS A 44 0.28 -10.63 -10.41
C HIS A 44 -0.43 -9.74 -9.40
N PHE A 45 -1.73 -9.54 -9.63
CA PHE A 45 -2.63 -8.83 -8.70
C PHE A 45 -3.54 -9.85 -8.03
N TYR A 46 -3.55 -9.87 -6.71
CA TYR A 46 -4.49 -10.65 -5.91
C TYR A 46 -5.41 -9.69 -5.17
N VAL A 47 -6.66 -9.63 -5.61
CA VAL A 47 -7.60 -8.60 -5.18
C VAL A 47 -8.82 -9.26 -4.57
N ASN A 48 -9.17 -8.89 -3.35
CA ASN A 48 -10.49 -9.19 -2.82
C ASN A 48 -11.34 -7.92 -2.81
N TYR A 49 -12.39 -7.90 -3.62
CA TYR A 49 -13.40 -6.84 -3.63
C TYR A 49 -14.49 -7.17 -2.60
N LYS A 50 -14.67 -6.31 -1.61
CA LYS A 50 -15.39 -6.59 -0.36
C LYS A 50 -16.80 -5.99 -0.34
N THR A 51 -17.51 -6.04 -1.47
CA THR A 51 -18.90 -5.61 -1.58
C THR A 51 -19.51 -6.17 -2.87
N LYS A 52 -20.84 -6.15 -2.99
CA LYS A 52 -21.52 -6.39 -4.26
C LYS A 52 -21.80 -5.10 -5.04
N ALA A 53 -21.74 -3.95 -4.37
CA ALA A 53 -21.92 -2.66 -5.01
C ALA A 53 -20.85 -2.47 -6.09
N PHE A 54 -21.25 -2.17 -7.32
CA PHE A 54 -20.35 -1.94 -8.46
C PHE A 54 -19.40 -3.11 -8.80
N LEU A 55 -19.72 -4.34 -8.37
CA LEU A 55 -18.84 -5.50 -8.58
C LEU A 55 -18.56 -5.75 -10.06
N ASP A 56 -19.59 -5.68 -10.91
CA ASP A 56 -19.44 -5.91 -12.35
C ASP A 56 -18.56 -4.84 -12.99
N GLU A 57 -18.79 -3.57 -12.65
CA GLU A 57 -18.00 -2.46 -13.16
C GLU A 57 -16.53 -2.50 -12.71
N ILE A 58 -16.27 -2.90 -11.46
CA ILE A 58 -14.91 -3.05 -10.95
C ILE A 58 -14.22 -4.24 -11.60
N THR A 59 -14.92 -5.36 -11.75
CA THR A 59 -14.40 -6.56 -12.44
C THR A 59 -14.01 -6.21 -13.88
N GLU A 60 -14.89 -5.56 -14.63
CA GLU A 60 -14.60 -5.11 -15.99
C GLU A 60 -13.39 -4.18 -16.04
N THR A 61 -13.28 -3.26 -15.06
CA THR A 61 -12.16 -2.32 -14.99
C THR A 61 -10.84 -3.06 -14.74
N TYR A 62 -10.79 -4.01 -13.82
CA TYR A 62 -9.61 -4.84 -13.60
C TYR A 62 -9.22 -5.63 -14.83
N ASP A 63 -10.16 -6.39 -15.41
CA ASP A 63 -9.92 -7.24 -16.59
C ASP A 63 -9.40 -6.44 -17.77
N LYS A 64 -9.83 -5.18 -17.90
CA LYS A 64 -9.43 -4.27 -18.97
C LYS A 64 -8.01 -3.72 -18.79
N TYR A 65 -7.55 -3.48 -17.57
CA TYR A 65 -6.29 -2.76 -17.32
C TYR A 65 -5.18 -3.61 -16.71
N ILE A 66 -5.50 -4.73 -16.06
CA ILE A 66 -4.56 -5.59 -15.33
C ILE A 66 -4.50 -6.97 -15.98
N LYS A 67 -3.35 -7.30 -16.55
CA LYS A 67 -3.16 -8.53 -17.34
C LYS A 67 -3.23 -9.82 -16.50
N ASN A 68 -2.59 -9.82 -15.33
CA ASN A 68 -2.46 -10.99 -14.45
C ASN A 68 -3.29 -10.82 -13.17
N ILE A 69 -4.61 -10.63 -13.34
CA ILE A 69 -5.55 -10.42 -12.24
C ILE A 69 -6.12 -11.73 -11.68
N HIS A 70 -6.13 -11.83 -10.36
CA HIS A 70 -6.85 -12.85 -9.57
C HIS A 70 -7.84 -12.12 -8.67
N LEU A 71 -9.08 -11.96 -9.16
CA LEU A 71 -10.13 -11.20 -8.47
C LEU A 71 -11.08 -12.13 -7.71
N TYR A 72 -11.27 -11.82 -6.43
CA TYR A 72 -12.15 -12.52 -5.51
C TYR A 72 -13.25 -11.57 -5.00
N ASN A 73 -14.42 -12.12 -4.69
CA ASN A 73 -15.49 -11.44 -3.97
C ASN A 73 -15.87 -12.26 -2.73
N ASN A 74 -14.89 -12.52 -1.86
CA ASN A 74 -15.14 -13.26 -0.63
C ASN A 74 -15.78 -12.32 0.40
N LEU A 75 -17.02 -12.65 0.75
CA LEU A 75 -17.86 -11.97 1.74
C LEU A 75 -18.16 -12.88 2.95
N GLU A 76 -17.45 -14.00 3.09
CA GLU A 76 -17.73 -15.00 4.13
C GLU A 76 -17.49 -14.44 5.55
N GLY A 77 -18.41 -14.81 6.44
CA GLY A 77 -18.45 -14.37 7.83
C GLY A 77 -19.29 -13.09 8.05
N PRO A 78 -19.89 -12.92 9.24
CA PRO A 78 -20.77 -11.79 9.54
C PRO A 78 -20.07 -10.42 9.47
N ASP A 79 -18.73 -10.39 9.46
CA ASP A 79 -17.95 -9.15 9.50
C ASP A 79 -16.79 -9.03 8.51
N PHE A 80 -16.48 -9.98 7.62
CA PHE A 80 -15.27 -9.99 6.78
C PHE A 80 -13.97 -9.74 7.59
N ASN A 81 -13.11 -10.75 7.73
CA ASN A 81 -11.85 -10.53 8.42
C ASN A 81 -10.75 -10.08 7.44
N TRP A 82 -10.37 -8.79 7.50
CA TRP A 82 -9.35 -8.22 6.61
C TRP A 82 -8.01 -8.94 6.74
N THR A 83 -7.63 -9.33 7.96
CA THR A 83 -6.34 -9.99 8.24
C THR A 83 -6.31 -11.41 7.68
N ALA A 84 -7.35 -12.20 7.91
CA ALA A 84 -7.46 -13.56 7.36
C ALA A 84 -7.47 -13.54 5.82
N ILE A 85 -8.19 -12.60 5.22
CA ILE A 85 -8.25 -12.49 3.76
C ILE A 85 -6.90 -12.08 3.20
N LYS A 86 -6.22 -11.09 3.81
CA LYS A 86 -4.84 -10.75 3.41
C LYS A 86 -3.90 -11.94 3.51
N LEU A 87 -4.01 -12.76 4.57
CA LEU A 87 -3.19 -13.96 4.73
C LEU A 87 -3.40 -14.94 3.56
N LEU A 88 -4.65 -15.20 3.19
CA LEU A 88 -4.98 -16.06 2.05
C LEU A 88 -4.38 -15.53 0.75
N LEU A 89 -4.56 -14.24 0.45
CA LEU A 89 -4.02 -13.62 -0.77
C LEU A 89 -2.48 -13.62 -0.80
N VAL A 90 -1.81 -13.38 0.33
CA VAL A 90 -0.34 -13.42 0.39
C VAL A 90 0.19 -14.84 0.19
N ARG A 91 -0.50 -15.86 0.73
CA ARG A 91 -0.11 -17.27 0.55
C ARG A 91 -0.18 -17.73 -0.91
N GLU A 92 -1.08 -17.15 -1.71
CA GLU A 92 -1.15 -17.40 -3.16
C GLU A 92 0.01 -16.78 -3.95
N SER A 93 0.61 -15.70 -3.44
CA SER A 93 1.78 -15.11 -4.06
C SER A 93 3.03 -15.96 -3.81
N THR A 94 3.87 -16.09 -4.83
CA THR A 94 5.19 -16.76 -4.75
C THR A 94 6.35 -15.78 -4.88
N THR A 95 6.08 -14.47 -4.97
CA THR A 95 7.14 -13.48 -5.15
C THR A 95 7.80 -13.12 -3.81
N PRO A 96 9.11 -12.77 -3.80
CA PRO A 96 9.82 -12.39 -2.56
C PRO A 96 9.23 -11.17 -1.84
N TYR A 97 8.56 -10.27 -2.56
CA TYR A 97 7.93 -9.08 -2.01
C TYR A 97 6.46 -8.99 -2.38
N VAL A 98 5.67 -8.41 -1.49
CA VAL A 98 4.27 -8.07 -1.77
C VAL A 98 4.04 -6.59 -1.47
N MET A 99 3.25 -5.93 -2.32
CA MET A 99 2.79 -4.56 -2.06
C MET A 99 1.33 -4.60 -1.62
N PHE A 100 1.09 -4.16 -0.39
CA PHE A 100 -0.26 -3.84 0.05
C PHE A 100 -0.58 -2.42 -0.38
N SER A 101 -1.73 -2.27 -1.05
CA SER A 101 -2.23 -0.99 -1.49
C SER A 101 -3.75 -0.93 -1.25
N THR A 102 -4.22 0.21 -0.78
CA THR A 102 -5.65 0.56 -0.78
C THR A 102 -6.08 1.19 -2.10
N GLU A 103 -7.39 1.35 -2.29
CA GLU A 103 -8.03 1.82 -3.52
C GLU A 103 -7.73 3.28 -3.87
N ASP A 104 -7.27 4.08 -2.93
CA ASP A 104 -7.00 5.51 -3.07
C ASP A 104 -5.56 5.84 -3.45
N ARG A 105 -4.69 4.83 -3.59
CA ARG A 105 -3.31 5.01 -4.03
C ARG A 105 -3.26 5.24 -5.53
N MET A 106 -2.51 6.24 -5.95
CA MET A 106 -2.41 6.68 -7.34
C MET A 106 -0.95 6.68 -7.79
N PHE A 107 -0.66 5.93 -8.86
CA PHE A 107 0.68 5.81 -9.45
C PHE A 107 0.85 6.65 -10.73
N HIS A 108 -0.08 7.56 -11.01
CA HIS A 108 -0.12 8.29 -12.28
C HIS A 108 1.09 9.19 -12.56
N LYS A 109 1.83 9.58 -11.51
CA LYS A 109 3.08 10.36 -11.59
C LYS A 109 4.35 9.50 -11.63
N THR A 110 4.22 8.19 -11.65
CA THR A 110 5.34 7.24 -11.66
C THR A 110 5.23 6.33 -12.87
N ASN A 111 6.38 5.99 -13.47
CA ASN A 111 6.44 5.01 -14.54
C ASN A 111 7.10 3.70 -14.08
N THR A 112 7.04 2.68 -14.94
CA THR A 112 7.59 1.35 -14.66
C THR A 112 9.07 1.40 -14.36
N GLU A 113 9.88 2.10 -15.16
CA GLU A 113 11.33 2.14 -15.02
C GLU A 113 11.76 2.81 -13.71
N GLU A 114 11.02 3.83 -13.28
CA GLU A 114 11.22 4.50 -11.99
C GLU A 114 10.94 3.57 -10.82
N PHE A 115 9.80 2.87 -10.85
CA PHE A 115 9.45 1.93 -9.80
C PHE A 115 10.40 0.71 -9.80
N GLU A 116 10.87 0.29 -10.97
CA GLU A 116 11.86 -0.77 -11.11
C GLU A 116 13.18 -0.42 -10.41
N ARG A 117 13.66 0.82 -10.51
CA ARG A 117 14.87 1.23 -9.77
C ARG A 117 14.67 1.21 -8.26
N VAL A 118 13.48 1.59 -7.78
CA VAL A 118 13.12 1.53 -6.35
C VAL A 118 13.10 0.08 -5.87
N MET A 119 12.43 -0.82 -6.60
CA MET A 119 12.40 -2.25 -6.25
C MET A 119 13.78 -2.90 -6.31
N GLN A 120 14.61 -2.54 -7.29
CA GLN A 120 15.99 -3.02 -7.33
C GLN A 120 16.78 -2.59 -6.10
N ASP A 121 16.61 -1.34 -5.66
CA ASP A 121 17.27 -0.82 -4.46
C ASP A 121 16.76 -1.49 -3.16
N ILE A 122 15.46 -1.84 -3.10
CA ILE A 122 14.88 -2.66 -2.02
C ILE A 122 15.58 -4.03 -1.95
N ILE A 123 15.72 -4.69 -3.10
CA ILE A 123 16.32 -6.02 -3.22
C ILE A 123 17.81 -5.98 -2.87
N ASP A 124 18.55 -5.03 -3.43
CA ASP A 124 20.00 -4.90 -3.24
C ASP A 124 20.38 -4.66 -1.78
N ASN A 125 19.51 -4.01 -1.01
CA ASN A 125 19.72 -3.72 0.40
C ASN A 125 19.03 -4.72 1.34
N ASP A 126 18.31 -5.72 0.83
CA ASP A 126 17.48 -6.64 1.63
C ASP A 126 16.51 -5.90 2.59
N VAL A 127 15.83 -4.89 2.06
CA VAL A 127 14.82 -4.13 2.82
C VAL A 127 13.66 -5.05 3.16
N HIS A 128 13.18 -5.00 4.41
CA HIS A 128 12.08 -5.84 4.88
C HIS A 128 10.72 -5.14 4.82
N TYR A 129 10.73 -3.81 4.98
CA TYR A 129 9.52 -3.00 5.04
C TYR A 129 9.75 -1.59 4.47
N MET A 130 8.85 -1.15 3.60
CA MET A 130 8.80 0.23 3.11
C MET A 130 7.35 0.72 3.05
N PRO A 131 6.95 1.71 3.86
CA PRO A 131 5.61 2.29 3.72
C PRO A 131 5.49 2.98 2.37
N ILE A 132 4.30 2.90 1.79
CA ILE A 132 3.91 3.65 0.60
C ILE A 132 2.73 4.60 0.89
N GLY A 133 2.10 4.48 2.06
CA GLY A 133 1.14 5.47 2.56
C GLY A 133 1.83 6.69 3.18
N LYS A 134 1.20 7.87 3.05
CA LYS A 134 1.62 9.13 3.68
C LYS A 134 3.08 9.52 3.38
N LEU A 135 3.51 9.28 2.14
CA LEU A 135 4.87 9.60 1.71
C LEU A 135 5.18 11.10 1.83
N ASP A 136 4.18 11.98 1.71
CA ASP A 136 4.34 13.43 1.93
C ASP A 136 4.95 13.79 3.31
N HIS A 137 4.94 12.88 4.28
CA HIS A 137 5.61 13.06 5.57
C HIS A 137 7.02 12.49 5.67
N LEU A 138 7.41 11.64 4.72
CA LEU A 138 8.54 10.74 4.82
C LEU A 138 9.58 10.95 3.73
N THR A 139 9.22 11.62 2.63
CA THR A 139 10.06 11.81 1.44
C THR A 139 10.08 13.26 0.95
N VAL A 140 10.99 13.57 0.02
CA VAL A 140 10.99 14.83 -0.74
C VAL A 140 9.86 14.81 -1.77
N GLY A 141 9.07 15.87 -1.85
CA GLY A 141 7.87 15.92 -2.68
C GLY A 141 6.93 17.06 -2.27
N SER A 142 5.63 16.79 -2.23
CA SER A 142 4.59 17.80 -2.03
C SER A 142 4.73 18.63 -0.73
N ARG A 143 5.33 18.08 0.33
CA ARG A 143 5.51 18.78 1.62
C ARG A 143 6.90 19.35 1.85
N TYR A 144 7.93 18.65 1.40
CA TYR A 144 9.34 19.02 1.61
C TYR A 144 10.00 19.11 0.24
N GLY A 145 10.45 20.31 -0.14
CA GLY A 145 11.07 20.54 -1.45
C GLY A 145 12.50 20.02 -1.53
N THR A 146 13.17 19.84 -0.39
CA THR A 146 14.57 19.42 -0.31
C THR A 146 14.82 18.35 0.76
N VAL A 147 15.97 17.68 0.68
CA VAL A 147 16.41 16.70 1.68
C VAL A 147 16.68 17.40 3.01
N GLU A 148 17.23 18.62 2.98
CA GLU A 148 17.49 19.43 4.18
C GLU A 148 16.18 19.74 4.93
N GLU A 149 15.13 20.13 4.22
CA GLU A 149 13.80 20.35 4.79
C GLU A 149 13.20 19.07 5.38
N LEU A 150 13.31 17.96 4.66
CA LEU A 150 12.84 16.65 5.12
C LEU A 150 13.54 16.21 6.42
N MET A 151 14.85 16.42 6.51
CA MET A 151 15.69 15.97 7.62
C MET A 151 15.67 16.92 8.82
N ALA A 152 15.13 18.12 8.68
CA ALA A 152 15.00 19.09 9.75
C ALA A 152 14.23 18.50 10.97
N PRO A 153 14.71 18.71 12.21
CA PRO A 153 13.99 18.29 13.41
C PRO A 153 12.61 18.92 13.47
N MET A 154 11.58 18.14 13.80
CA MET A 154 10.21 18.67 13.90
C MET A 154 9.43 18.12 15.09
N PRO A 155 8.52 18.94 15.66
CA PRO A 155 7.65 18.48 16.75
C PRO A 155 6.56 17.56 16.20
N VAL A 156 6.46 16.35 16.76
CA VAL A 156 5.41 15.38 16.46
C VAL A 156 4.91 14.82 17.81
N HIS A 157 3.62 14.99 18.10
CA HIS A 157 3.00 14.56 19.37
C HIS A 157 3.77 15.01 20.62
N GLY A 158 4.24 16.27 20.64
CA GLY A 158 5.00 16.83 21.77
C GLY A 158 6.44 16.34 21.89
N LYS A 159 6.95 15.54 20.94
CA LYS A 159 8.34 15.07 20.90
C LYS A 159 9.06 15.62 19.67
N THR A 160 10.32 16.02 19.82
CA THR A 160 11.15 16.37 18.67
C THR A 160 11.57 15.10 17.93
N CYS A 161 11.05 14.91 16.73
CA CYS A 161 11.45 13.85 15.82
C CYS A 161 12.70 14.28 15.05
N LYS A 162 13.77 13.48 15.15
CA LYS A 162 14.94 13.56 14.27
C LYS A 162 14.97 12.27 13.44
N LYS A 163 14.86 12.40 12.11
CA LYS A 163 14.93 11.24 11.21
C LYS A 163 16.37 10.73 11.19
N LYS A 164 16.56 9.42 11.27
CA LYS A 164 17.88 8.75 11.26
C LYS A 164 18.05 7.95 9.98
N TYR A 165 17.89 8.64 8.85
CA TYR A 165 18.04 8.04 7.54
C TYR A 165 19.52 7.91 7.17
N THR A 166 19.83 6.83 6.46
CA THR A 166 21.09 6.61 5.77
C THR A 166 20.79 6.57 4.29
N ASP A 167 21.59 7.24 3.47
CA ASP A 167 21.43 7.20 2.02
C ASP A 167 21.92 5.83 1.48
N SER A 168 21.09 5.14 0.69
CA SER A 168 21.45 3.91 -0.04
C SER A 168 22.49 4.14 -1.16
N GLY A 169 22.69 5.39 -1.58
CA GLY A 169 23.39 5.77 -2.79
C GLY A 169 22.53 5.73 -4.06
N LYS A 170 21.27 5.30 -3.96
CA LYS A 170 20.35 5.11 -5.10
C LYS A 170 19.00 5.79 -4.85
N GLU A 171 17.89 5.06 -4.79
CA GLU A 171 16.51 5.56 -4.79
C GLU A 171 15.90 5.64 -3.37
N LEU A 172 16.54 5.03 -2.36
CA LEU A 172 15.99 4.89 -1.02
C LEU A 172 16.77 5.67 0.05
N PHE A 173 16.05 6.12 1.07
CA PHE A 173 16.59 6.35 2.40
C PHE A 173 16.34 5.11 3.26
N LEU A 174 17.41 4.59 3.86
CA LEU A 174 17.39 3.40 4.72
C LEU A 174 17.37 3.78 6.19
N PHE A 175 16.75 2.97 7.03
CA PHE A 175 16.81 3.11 8.48
C PHE A 175 16.52 1.78 9.17
N LYS A 176 17.02 1.64 10.40
CA LYS A 176 16.70 0.49 11.25
C LYS A 176 15.32 0.68 11.86
N ALA A 177 14.55 -0.39 12.01
CA ALA A 177 13.19 -0.33 12.50
C ALA A 177 13.06 0.40 13.86
N LYS A 178 13.99 0.16 14.81
CA LYS A 178 14.08 0.89 16.10
C LYS A 178 14.24 2.42 15.97
N ASP A 179 14.75 2.87 14.83
CA ASP A 179 15.01 4.27 14.48
C ASP A 179 13.93 4.85 13.55
N ALA A 180 12.80 4.16 13.37
CA ALA A 180 11.65 4.63 12.59
C ALA A 180 11.27 6.08 12.92
N PRO A 181 10.83 6.90 11.94
CA PRO A 181 10.32 8.25 12.17
C PRO A 181 9.07 8.27 13.06
N VAL A 182 8.85 9.32 13.86
CA VAL A 182 7.76 9.37 14.88
C VAL A 182 6.37 9.13 14.29
N LYS A 183 6.13 9.45 13.03
CA LYS A 183 4.84 9.19 12.36
C LYS A 183 4.62 7.74 11.93
N MET A 184 5.66 6.92 11.96
CA MET A 184 5.63 5.51 11.61
C MET A 184 5.65 4.70 12.90
N THR A 185 4.46 4.48 13.46
CA THR A 185 4.27 3.79 14.76
C THR A 185 3.71 2.39 14.61
N SER A 186 3.18 2.04 13.43
CA SER A 186 2.57 0.76 13.15
C SER A 186 2.91 0.25 11.77
N PHE A 187 2.85 -1.07 11.59
CA PHE A 187 2.84 -1.65 10.25
C PHE A 187 1.61 -1.17 9.49
N SER A 188 1.81 -0.74 8.23
CA SER A 188 0.78 -0.07 7.43
C SER A 188 0.09 -1.03 6.46
N ALA A 189 -1.20 -0.83 6.21
CA ALA A 189 -1.88 -1.49 5.11
C ALA A 189 -1.51 -0.94 3.71
N ASP A 190 -0.63 0.05 3.66
CA ASP A 190 -0.05 0.63 2.45
C ASP A 190 1.47 0.55 2.55
N ALA A 191 2.04 -0.58 2.15
CA ALA A 191 3.47 -0.80 2.20
C ALA A 191 3.93 -1.92 1.27
N ILE A 192 5.22 -1.89 0.93
CA ILE A 192 5.94 -3.04 0.38
C ILE A 192 6.54 -3.82 1.54
N TYR A 193 6.27 -5.11 1.56
CA TYR A 193 6.77 -6.05 2.54
C TYR A 193 7.63 -7.12 1.87
N LYS A 194 8.71 -7.50 2.52
CA LYS A 194 9.28 -8.83 2.29
C LYS A 194 8.22 -9.86 2.68
N ARG A 195 7.93 -10.81 1.80
CA ARG A 195 6.77 -11.70 1.90
C ARG A 195 6.73 -12.47 3.22
N GLU A 196 7.86 -13.03 3.63
CA GLU A 196 7.94 -13.83 4.86
C GLU A 196 7.62 -12.99 6.10
N LEU A 197 8.08 -11.73 6.17
CA LEU A 197 7.75 -10.84 7.28
C LEU A 197 6.24 -10.66 7.43
N ILE A 198 5.54 -10.37 6.32
CA ILE A 198 4.10 -10.10 6.41
C ILE A 198 3.29 -11.39 6.61
N LEU A 199 3.78 -12.55 6.16
CA LEU A 199 3.21 -13.84 6.52
C LEU A 199 3.26 -14.05 8.04
N ASP A 200 4.44 -13.90 8.65
CA ASP A 200 4.62 -14.07 10.10
C ASP A 200 3.66 -13.15 10.90
N LEU A 201 3.56 -11.88 10.51
CA LEU A 201 2.67 -10.91 11.17
C LEU A 201 1.18 -11.28 10.99
N LEU A 202 0.77 -11.71 9.80
CA LEU A 202 -0.62 -12.08 9.57
C LEU A 202 -0.97 -13.40 10.29
N GLU A 203 -0.07 -14.38 10.28
CA GLU A 203 -0.22 -15.67 10.96
C GLU A 203 -0.26 -15.50 12.48
N GLU A 204 0.61 -14.68 13.09
CA GLU A 204 0.52 -14.39 14.52
C GLU A 204 -0.87 -13.83 14.90
N MET A 205 -1.39 -12.92 14.08
CA MET A 205 -2.68 -12.29 14.36
C MET A 205 -3.88 -13.23 14.13
N VAL A 206 -3.76 -14.17 13.19
CA VAL A 206 -4.78 -15.19 12.92
C VAL A 206 -4.73 -16.30 13.98
N ASP A 207 -3.55 -16.90 14.17
CA ASP A 207 -3.38 -18.16 14.89
C ASP A 207 -3.10 -17.96 16.39
N VAL A 208 -2.40 -16.88 16.77
CA VAL A 208 -2.04 -16.61 18.18
C VAL A 208 -3.02 -15.64 18.83
N TYR A 209 -3.33 -14.52 18.17
CA TYR A 209 -4.34 -13.59 18.71
C TYR A 209 -5.77 -14.13 18.58
N GLY A 210 -6.01 -15.02 17.62
CA GLY A 210 -7.29 -15.68 17.41
C GLY A 210 -8.37 -14.76 16.86
N LEU A 211 -7.99 -13.68 16.16
CA LEU A 211 -8.90 -12.71 15.55
C LEU A 211 -10.08 -12.34 16.48
N LYS A 212 -9.79 -11.63 17.57
CA LYS A 212 -10.86 -11.15 18.47
C LYS A 212 -11.80 -10.18 17.74
N PRO A 213 -13.09 -10.09 18.10
CA PRO A 213 -14.07 -9.27 17.36
C PRO A 213 -13.67 -7.80 17.17
N VAL A 214 -12.86 -7.28 18.09
CA VAL A 214 -12.30 -5.93 18.00
C VAL A 214 -10.80 -5.91 18.28
N SER A 215 -10.13 -4.91 17.73
CA SER A 215 -8.70 -4.68 17.96
C SER A 215 -8.46 -4.34 19.44
N PRO A 216 -7.27 -4.64 19.99
CA PRO A 216 -7.06 -4.57 21.43
C PRO A 216 -7.12 -3.15 22.01
N ASN A 217 -6.87 -2.12 21.20
CA ASN A 217 -6.63 -0.77 21.72
C ASN A 217 -7.76 0.19 21.35
N ALA A 218 -7.94 0.47 20.05
CA ALA A 218 -8.98 1.35 19.57
C ALA A 218 -10.35 0.65 19.38
N ARG A 219 -10.45 -0.66 19.70
CA ARG A 219 -11.66 -1.48 19.54
C ARG A 219 -12.25 -1.43 18.13
N LEU A 220 -11.38 -1.41 17.13
CA LEU A 220 -11.77 -1.36 15.72
C LEU A 220 -12.31 -2.72 15.27
N GLY A 221 -13.27 -2.74 14.36
CA GLY A 221 -13.80 -3.99 13.80
C GLY A 221 -12.81 -4.66 12.85
N GLN A 222 -12.90 -5.99 12.71
CA GLN A 222 -12.01 -6.81 11.87
C GLN A 222 -12.04 -6.49 10.38
N ASN A 223 -13.02 -5.69 9.99
CA ASN A 223 -13.42 -5.45 8.62
C ASN A 223 -12.59 -4.36 7.94
N THR A 224 -11.64 -3.75 8.65
CA THR A 224 -10.78 -2.66 8.18
C THR A 224 -9.31 -3.00 8.40
N SER A 225 -8.45 -2.48 7.52
CA SER A 225 -7.00 -2.47 7.73
C SER A 225 -6.59 -1.86 9.06
N LYS A 226 -7.35 -0.89 9.59
CA LYS A 226 -7.02 -0.25 10.88
C LYS A 226 -7.02 -1.23 12.05
N TYR A 227 -7.73 -2.35 11.95
CA TYR A 227 -7.66 -3.45 12.91
C TYR A 227 -6.25 -4.04 13.03
N PHE A 228 -5.61 -4.28 11.88
CA PHE A 228 -4.23 -4.75 11.78
C PHE A 228 -3.24 -3.70 12.29
N GLU A 229 -3.38 -2.44 11.85
CA GLU A 229 -2.48 -1.35 12.26
C GLU A 229 -2.56 -1.07 13.77
N ASP A 230 -3.75 -1.20 14.37
CA ASP A 230 -3.97 -1.03 15.81
C ASP A 230 -3.34 -2.16 16.63
N TYR A 231 -3.35 -3.39 16.13
CA TYR A 231 -2.67 -4.52 16.78
C TYR A 231 -1.15 -4.35 16.73
N TYR A 232 -0.63 -3.99 15.56
CA TYR A 232 0.80 -3.85 15.29
C TYR A 232 1.31 -2.42 15.49
N THR A 233 1.08 -1.85 16.68
CA THR A 233 1.50 -0.50 17.04
C THR A 233 2.56 -0.47 18.14
N ASP A 234 3.44 0.51 18.08
CA ASP A 234 4.56 0.70 19.03
C ASP A 234 4.06 0.96 20.44
N GLN A 235 2.88 1.56 20.60
CA GLN A 235 2.28 1.88 21.89
C GLN A 235 2.15 0.64 22.80
N TYR A 236 2.01 -0.55 22.22
CA TYR A 236 1.82 -1.81 22.94
C TYR A 236 2.91 -2.83 22.64
N GLY A 237 4.08 -2.38 22.17
CA GLY A 237 5.23 -3.26 22.00
C GLY A 237 5.14 -4.22 20.81
N LYS A 238 4.31 -3.92 19.79
CA LYS A 238 4.21 -4.72 18.56
C LYS A 238 4.49 -3.96 17.26
N GLY A 239 4.71 -2.65 17.32
CA GLY A 239 4.95 -1.83 16.14
C GLY A 239 6.35 -1.98 15.56
N ILE A 240 6.62 -1.16 14.54
CA ILE A 240 7.85 -1.26 13.75
C ILE A 240 9.10 -1.09 14.62
N ARG A 241 9.11 -0.19 15.62
CA ARG A 241 10.32 0.03 16.44
C ARG A 241 10.74 -1.19 17.25
N GLN A 242 9.82 -2.12 17.45
CA GLN A 242 10.04 -3.35 18.20
C GLN A 242 10.75 -4.42 17.36
N GLN A 243 10.87 -4.20 16.05
CA GLN A 243 11.61 -5.07 15.13
C GLN A 243 13.13 -4.79 15.12
N GLY A 244 13.63 -4.03 16.10
CA GLY A 244 15.06 -3.88 16.36
C GLY A 244 15.87 -3.36 15.17
N ASP A 245 16.82 -4.17 14.72
CA ASP A 245 17.73 -3.86 13.61
C ASP A 245 17.18 -4.24 12.23
N MET A 246 15.92 -4.69 12.11
CA MET A 246 15.27 -4.94 10.82
C MET A 246 15.41 -3.72 9.91
N LEU A 247 15.85 -3.94 8.66
CA LEU A 247 16.10 -2.86 7.73
C LEU A 247 14.80 -2.42 7.06
N CYS A 248 14.49 -1.14 7.19
CA CYS A 248 13.37 -0.48 6.56
C CYS A 248 13.86 0.58 5.58
N ALA A 249 12.98 1.01 4.68
CA ALA A 249 13.28 2.09 3.76
C ALA A 249 12.10 3.06 3.61
N VAL A 250 12.38 4.22 3.04
CA VAL A 250 11.40 5.09 2.36
C VAL A 250 12.01 5.50 1.03
N PRO A 251 11.22 5.73 -0.03
CA PRO A 251 11.75 6.28 -1.26
C PRO A 251 12.25 7.72 -1.01
N LYS A 252 13.20 8.19 -1.83
CA LYS A 252 13.70 9.57 -1.77
C LYS A 252 12.75 10.59 -2.39
N ARG A 253 11.79 10.13 -3.19
CA ARG A 253 10.71 10.92 -3.79
C ARG A 253 9.36 10.22 -3.67
N GLU A 254 8.27 10.96 -3.84
CA GLU A 254 6.92 10.39 -3.88
C GLU A 254 6.75 9.53 -5.14
N ILE A 255 6.66 8.21 -4.95
CA ILE A 255 6.42 7.21 -6.01
C ILE A 255 4.95 6.78 -6.10
N VAL A 256 4.17 7.22 -5.12
CA VAL A 256 2.73 7.03 -5.03
C VAL A 256 2.17 8.16 -4.19
N ILE A 257 0.95 8.57 -4.51
CA ILE A 257 0.21 9.63 -3.84
C ILE A 257 -1.22 9.17 -3.60
N SER A 258 -2.00 9.95 -2.86
CA SER A 258 -3.46 9.76 -2.70
C SER A 258 -4.16 11.10 -2.61
N ASP A 259 -5.49 11.10 -2.49
CA ASP A 259 -6.29 12.32 -2.29
C ASP A 259 -6.05 13.00 -0.93
N GLU A 260 -5.25 12.40 -0.06
CA GLU A 260 -4.75 13.03 1.17
C GLU A 260 -3.42 13.78 0.96
N THR A 261 -2.75 13.57 -0.19
CA THR A 261 -1.48 14.22 -0.51
C THR A 261 -1.73 15.70 -0.85
N PRO A 262 -0.94 16.65 -0.33
CA PRO A 262 -1.16 18.07 -0.61
C PRO A 262 -1.18 18.38 -2.12
N GLY A 263 -2.26 19.00 -2.58
CA GLY A 263 -2.44 19.38 -3.99
C GLY A 263 -2.96 18.27 -4.90
N GLU A 264 -3.29 17.09 -4.37
CA GLU A 264 -3.82 15.98 -5.14
C GLU A 264 -5.31 15.78 -4.94
N GLU A 265 -5.98 15.29 -5.98
CA GLU A 265 -7.40 14.96 -5.98
C GLU A 265 -7.63 13.63 -6.70
N LEU A 266 -8.75 13.00 -6.39
CA LEU A 266 -9.20 11.81 -7.12
C LEU A 266 -9.40 12.11 -8.59
N GLY A 267 -9.04 11.15 -9.43
CA GLY A 267 -9.24 11.28 -10.86
C GLY A 267 -10.69 11.15 -11.30
N THR A 268 -11.02 11.77 -12.43
CA THR A 268 -12.34 11.72 -13.07
C THR A 268 -12.25 11.15 -14.48
N LEU A 269 -13.39 10.72 -15.02
CA LEU A 269 -13.42 10.26 -16.41
C LEU A 269 -13.24 11.42 -17.40
N GLU A 270 -13.65 12.63 -17.03
CA GLU A 270 -13.52 13.83 -17.84
C GLU A 270 -12.05 14.21 -18.10
N GLU A 271 -11.19 14.08 -17.09
CA GLU A 271 -9.75 14.37 -17.23
C GLU A 271 -8.95 13.19 -17.84
N THR A 272 -9.58 12.03 -18.00
CA THR A 272 -8.89 10.83 -18.47
C THR A 272 -8.73 10.85 -19.99
N PRO A 273 -7.50 10.76 -20.53
CA PRO A 273 -7.27 10.74 -21.97
C PRO A 273 -8.02 9.59 -22.65
N LYS A 274 -8.55 9.85 -23.85
CA LYS A 274 -9.34 8.88 -24.61
C LYS A 274 -8.56 7.58 -24.87
N GLU A 275 -7.26 7.68 -25.11
CA GLU A 275 -6.39 6.54 -25.34
C GLU A 275 -6.32 5.62 -24.12
N VAL A 276 -6.35 6.19 -22.91
CA VAL A 276 -6.43 5.42 -21.66
C VAL A 276 -7.80 4.77 -21.53
N LEU A 277 -8.88 5.50 -21.80
CA LEU A 277 -10.24 4.97 -21.76
C LEU A 277 -10.50 3.86 -22.79
N GLU A 278 -9.77 3.83 -23.90
CA GLU A 278 -9.93 2.82 -24.96
C GLU A 278 -8.95 1.64 -24.82
N TYR A 279 -7.91 1.79 -23.99
CA TYR A 279 -6.93 0.73 -23.75
C TYR A 279 -7.56 -0.51 -23.13
N ASP A 280 -7.17 -1.69 -23.60
CA ASP A 280 -7.66 -2.98 -23.11
C ASP A 280 -6.53 -4.02 -23.23
N VAL A 281 -6.03 -4.52 -22.10
CA VAL A 281 -4.96 -5.53 -22.05
C VAL A 281 -5.38 -6.83 -22.71
N ARG A 282 -6.67 -7.12 -22.83
CA ARG A 282 -7.18 -8.36 -23.44
C ARG A 282 -7.06 -8.36 -24.97
N LYS A 283 -6.81 -7.18 -25.57
CA LYS A 283 -6.70 -6.99 -27.01
C LYS A 283 -5.25 -6.84 -27.50
N ASN A 284 -4.28 -6.80 -26.58
CA ASN A 284 -2.85 -6.59 -26.84
C ASN A 284 -2.01 -7.77 -26.34
#